data_AF-A0A811LNS4-F1
#
_entry.id   AF-A0A811LNS4-F1
#
_cell.length_a   1.000
_cell.length_b   1.000
_cell.length_c   1.000
_cell.angle_alpha   90.00
_cell.angle_beta   90.00
_cell.angle_gamma   90.00
#
_symmetry.space_group_name_H-M   'P 1'
#
loop_
_entity.id
_entity.type
_entity.pdbx_description
1 polymer ?
#
loop_
_entity_poly.entity_id
_entity_poly.type
_entity_poly.pdbx_seq_one_letter_code
_entity_poly.pdbx_strand_id
1 'polypeptide(L)'
;MIFRSVVVGFCIVVSVAAKSRYDILVPDFEELAKNRTDRYLDGLDKKQKELFVELVMADEATPTPKALEATQDLAVFKKAVKLSADLLLEKKVDHKLVEFIVEMLHQTNNQTQVPDEDEQLQNELLVISKILQKYDALGDDEKKLADQIFPDYANAMFHVPQLREWSKTPEKHTIAYFRFKHQLQG
;
A
#
# COMPACT_ATOMS: atom_id res chain seq x y z
N MET A 1 10.95 11.31 19.23
CA MET A 1 11.69 10.27 18.49
C MET A 1 10.78 9.35 17.66
N ILE A 2 9.52 9.11 18.06
CA ILE A 2 8.55 8.28 17.33
C ILE A 2 8.11 8.90 15.97
N PHE A 3 7.95 10.22 15.92
CA PHE A 3 7.47 10.95 14.74
C PHE A 3 8.38 10.90 13.49
N ARG A 4 9.69 10.71 13.68
CA ARG A 4 10.69 10.61 12.60
C ARG A 4 10.52 9.37 11.72
N SER A 5 9.99 8.28 12.29
CA SER A 5 9.79 7.01 11.58
C SER A 5 8.44 6.92 10.87
N VAL A 6 7.45 7.72 11.26
CA VAL A 6 6.05 7.58 10.76
C VAL A 6 5.89 8.14 9.34
N VAL A 7 6.58 9.23 8.99
CA VAL A 7 6.41 9.90 7.69
C VAL A 7 7.47 9.51 6.66
N VAL A 8 8.71 9.22 7.08
CA VAL A 8 9.71 8.60 6.19
C VAL A 8 9.32 7.15 5.85
N GLY A 9 8.56 6.49 6.74
CA GLY A 9 7.91 5.21 6.49
C GLY A 9 6.63 5.29 5.64
N PHE A 10 6.08 6.50 5.40
CA PHE A 10 4.86 6.69 4.59
C PHE A 10 5.04 6.30 3.12
N CYS A 11 6.30 6.20 2.67
CA CYS A 11 6.67 5.95 1.28
C CYS A 11 7.43 4.63 1.04
N ILE A 12 7.95 3.94 2.09
CA ILE A 12 9.02 2.93 1.88
C ILE A 12 8.67 1.50 2.30
N VAL A 13 7.55 1.20 2.97
CA VAL A 13 7.23 -0.22 3.28
C VAL A 13 5.80 -0.58 2.93
N VAL A 14 5.55 -0.72 1.64
CA VAL A 14 4.56 -1.68 1.14
C VAL A 14 5.28 -2.60 0.18
N SER A 15 6.04 -3.52 0.79
CA SER A 15 6.46 -4.74 0.13
C SER A 15 5.19 -5.46 -0.28
N VAL A 16 5.02 -5.64 -1.58
CA VAL A 16 3.87 -6.31 -2.18
C VAL A 16 3.60 -7.65 -1.52
N ALA A 17 2.32 -7.97 -1.34
CA ALA A 17 1.82 -9.30 -1.01
C ALA A 17 2.48 -9.93 0.23
N ALA A 18 2.54 -9.18 1.31
CA ALA A 18 3.25 -9.62 2.50
C ALA A 18 2.39 -10.55 3.38
N LYS A 19 2.42 -11.86 3.05
CA LYS A 19 2.13 -13.04 3.88
C LYS A 19 1.47 -12.79 5.26
N SER A 20 2.16 -12.14 6.20
CA SER A 20 1.71 -11.93 7.57
C SER A 20 0.45 -11.06 7.72
N ARG A 21 0.25 -10.12 6.79
CA ARG A 21 -0.83 -9.13 6.87
C ARG A 21 -2.18 -9.68 6.45
N TYR A 22 -2.18 -10.64 5.52
CA TYR A 22 -3.41 -11.26 5.03
C TYR A 22 -3.76 -12.54 5.77
N ASP A 23 -2.83 -13.15 6.51
CA ASP A 23 -3.14 -14.32 7.34
C ASP A 23 -4.25 -14.05 8.38
N ILE A 24 -4.40 -12.80 8.82
CA ILE A 24 -5.52 -12.39 9.71
C ILE A 24 -6.89 -12.45 9.01
N LEU A 25 -6.91 -12.28 7.68
CA LEU A 25 -8.12 -12.27 6.84
C LEU A 25 -8.37 -13.65 6.22
N VAL A 26 -7.30 -14.31 5.80
CA VAL A 26 -7.28 -15.55 5.06
C VAL A 26 -6.12 -16.39 5.59
N PRO A 27 -6.40 -17.41 6.42
CA PRO A 27 -5.37 -18.36 6.84
C PRO A 27 -4.70 -19.03 5.64
N ASP A 28 -3.40 -19.25 5.72
CA ASP A 28 -2.56 -19.90 4.70
C ASP A 28 -2.56 -19.14 3.36
N PHE A 29 -2.62 -17.81 3.41
CA PHE A 29 -2.73 -16.97 2.21
C PHE A 29 -1.60 -17.23 1.21
N GLU A 30 -0.36 -17.37 1.68
CA GLU A 30 0.81 -17.66 0.83
C GLU A 30 0.65 -18.96 0.06
N GLU A 31 0.20 -20.03 0.72
CA GLU A 31 0.01 -21.33 0.06
C GLU A 31 -1.09 -21.25 -1.01
N LEU A 32 -2.17 -20.54 -0.69
CA LEU A 32 -3.26 -20.30 -1.64
C LEU A 32 -2.79 -19.46 -2.84
N ALA A 33 -2.01 -18.40 -2.60
CA ALA A 33 -1.46 -17.56 -3.65
C ALA A 33 -0.53 -18.35 -4.57
N LYS A 34 0.40 -19.12 -3.99
CA LYS A 34 1.30 -20.01 -4.72
C LYS A 34 0.56 -20.97 -5.64
N ASN A 35 -0.54 -21.57 -5.15
CA ASN A 35 -1.36 -22.52 -5.90
C ASN A 35 -2.25 -21.86 -6.98
N ARG A 36 -2.18 -20.53 -7.14
CA ARG A 36 -2.98 -19.74 -8.10
C ARG A 36 -2.13 -18.88 -9.02
N THR A 37 -0.83 -18.72 -8.75
CA THR A 37 0.15 -17.95 -9.52
C THR A 37 0.06 -18.22 -11.03
N ASP A 38 -0.07 -19.48 -11.46
CA ASP A 38 -0.09 -19.86 -12.88
C ASP A 38 -1.16 -19.14 -13.71
N ARG A 39 -2.33 -18.83 -13.12
CA ARG A 39 -3.44 -18.14 -13.82
C ARG A 39 -3.12 -16.70 -14.19
N TYR A 40 -2.09 -16.10 -13.58
CA TYR A 40 -1.76 -14.69 -13.73
C TYR A 40 -0.53 -14.46 -14.61
N LEU A 41 0.15 -15.52 -15.05
CA LEU A 41 1.36 -15.45 -15.90
C LEU A 41 1.11 -15.00 -17.34
N ASP A 42 -0.15 -14.98 -17.79
CA ASP A 42 -0.50 -14.57 -19.15
C ASP A 42 -0.12 -13.10 -19.42
N GLY A 43 0.50 -12.86 -20.58
CA GLY A 43 1.00 -11.54 -20.99
C GLY A 43 2.31 -11.09 -20.33
N LEU A 44 2.90 -11.88 -19.44
CA LEU A 44 4.23 -11.62 -18.86
C LEU A 44 5.33 -12.26 -19.73
N ASP A 45 6.45 -11.55 -19.90
CA ASP A 45 7.65 -12.15 -20.49
C ASP A 45 8.36 -13.12 -19.52
N LYS A 46 9.42 -13.80 -19.97
CA LYS A 46 10.13 -14.77 -19.13
C LYS A 46 10.67 -14.15 -17.84
N LYS A 47 11.28 -12.95 -17.92
CA LYS A 47 11.85 -12.26 -16.75
C LYS A 47 10.74 -11.83 -15.81
N GLN A 48 9.64 -11.30 -16.34
CA GLN A 48 8.49 -10.87 -15.55
C GLN A 48 7.79 -12.04 -14.85
N LYS A 49 7.72 -13.22 -15.46
CA LYS A 49 7.19 -14.43 -14.81
C LYS A 49 8.03 -14.82 -13.61
N GLU A 50 9.36 -14.80 -13.75
CA GLU A 50 10.28 -15.08 -12.65
C GLU A 50 10.11 -14.05 -11.51
N LEU A 51 10.07 -12.76 -11.84
CA LEU A 51 9.82 -11.68 -10.88
C LEU A 51 8.47 -11.81 -10.17
N PHE A 52 7.41 -12.19 -10.89
CA PHE A 52 6.09 -12.39 -10.31
C PHE A 52 6.07 -13.55 -9.30
N VAL A 53 6.70 -14.67 -9.62
CA VAL A 53 6.83 -15.81 -8.69
C VAL A 53 7.64 -15.39 -7.46
N GLU A 54 8.77 -14.71 -7.66
CA GLU A 54 9.59 -14.19 -6.56
C GLU A 54 8.81 -13.24 -5.66
N LEU A 55 7.94 -12.40 -6.23
CA LEU A 55 7.13 -11.45 -5.48
C LEU A 55 6.02 -12.12 -4.66
N VAL A 56 5.33 -13.10 -5.24
CA VAL A 56 4.27 -13.86 -4.55
C VAL A 56 4.85 -14.73 -3.43
N MET A 57 6.08 -15.21 -3.59
CA MET A 57 6.77 -16.08 -2.63
C MET A 57 7.67 -15.32 -1.65
N ALA A 58 7.74 -13.99 -1.74
CA ALA A 58 8.63 -13.19 -0.92
C ALA A 58 8.21 -13.24 0.55
N ASP A 59 9.19 -13.38 1.44
CA ASP A 59 8.98 -13.13 2.86
C ASP A 59 8.98 -11.62 3.11
N GLU A 60 7.94 -11.11 3.75
CA GLU A 60 7.85 -9.70 4.15
C GLU A 60 8.98 -9.30 5.10
N ALA A 61 9.34 -10.19 6.03
CA ALA A 61 10.36 -9.87 7.04
C ALA A 61 11.75 -9.74 6.43
N THR A 62 11.98 -10.43 5.30
CA THR A 62 13.26 -10.45 4.59
C THR A 62 13.04 -10.50 3.07
N PRO A 63 12.63 -9.38 2.43
CA PRO A 63 12.36 -9.37 1.01
C PRO A 63 13.66 -9.59 0.22
N THR A 64 13.60 -10.43 -0.81
CA THR A 64 14.75 -10.65 -1.70
C THR A 64 14.97 -9.44 -2.62
N PRO A 65 16.19 -9.21 -3.13
CA PRO A 65 16.42 -8.15 -4.12
C PRO A 65 15.55 -8.26 -5.37
N LYS A 66 15.21 -9.49 -5.79
CA LYS A 66 14.31 -9.74 -6.92
C LYS A 66 12.85 -9.41 -6.59
N ALA A 67 12.39 -9.69 -5.37
CA ALA A 67 11.07 -9.26 -4.93
C ALA A 67 10.97 -7.72 -4.92
N LEU A 68 12.02 -7.03 -4.46
CA LEU A 68 12.09 -5.57 -4.56
C LEU A 68 12.07 -5.08 -6.01
N GLU A 69 12.84 -5.69 -6.91
CA GLU A 69 12.77 -5.39 -8.36
C GLU A 69 11.36 -5.62 -8.92
N ALA A 70 10.70 -6.71 -8.53
CA ALA A 70 9.35 -7.05 -8.96
C ALA A 70 8.29 -6.02 -8.50
N THR A 71 8.52 -5.34 -7.38
CA THR A 71 7.64 -4.23 -6.95
C THR A 71 7.70 -3.03 -7.90
N GLN A 72 8.82 -2.84 -8.59
CA GLN A 72 9.06 -1.72 -9.50
C GLN A 72 8.61 -2.01 -10.94
N ASP A 73 8.40 -3.28 -11.30
CA ASP A 73 7.77 -3.64 -12.57
C ASP A 73 6.24 -3.53 -12.44
N LEU A 74 5.67 -2.53 -13.11
CA LEU A 74 4.25 -2.22 -13.04
C LEU A 74 3.35 -3.38 -13.48
N ALA A 75 3.77 -4.18 -14.48
CA ALA A 75 2.97 -5.29 -14.98
C ALA A 75 2.96 -6.44 -13.96
N VAL A 76 4.12 -6.77 -13.40
CA VAL A 76 4.28 -7.77 -12.35
C VAL A 76 3.50 -7.37 -11.09
N PHE A 77 3.69 -6.13 -10.64
CA PHE A 77 3.01 -5.58 -9.48
C PHE A 77 1.49 -5.67 -9.61
N LYS A 78 0.93 -5.18 -10.73
CA LYS A 78 -0.53 -5.22 -10.97
C LYS A 78 -1.09 -6.64 -10.92
N LYS A 79 -0.35 -7.62 -11.46
CA LYS A 79 -0.75 -9.03 -11.41
C LYS A 79 -0.75 -9.55 -9.97
N ALA A 80 0.24 -9.20 -9.16
CA ALA A 80 0.33 -9.62 -7.76
C ALA A 80 -0.76 -9.01 -6.88
N VAL A 81 -1.07 -7.72 -7.10
CA VAL A 81 -2.22 -7.07 -6.44
C VAL A 81 -3.52 -7.75 -6.85
N LYS A 82 -3.70 -8.05 -8.13
CA LYS A 82 -4.91 -8.71 -8.62
C LYS A 82 -5.09 -10.11 -8.03
N LEU A 83 -4.03 -10.92 -8.02
CA LEU A 83 -4.04 -12.24 -7.36
C LEU A 83 -4.47 -12.11 -5.89
N SER A 84 -3.92 -11.12 -5.19
CA SER A 84 -4.25 -10.88 -3.78
C SER A 84 -5.72 -10.51 -3.59
N ALA A 85 -6.23 -9.58 -4.40
CA ALA A 85 -7.63 -9.16 -4.35
C ALA A 85 -8.60 -10.33 -4.65
N ASP A 86 -8.31 -11.11 -5.68
CA ASP A 86 -9.15 -12.25 -6.07
C ASP A 86 -9.22 -13.29 -4.93
N LEU A 87 -8.09 -13.60 -4.27
CA LEU A 87 -8.05 -14.51 -3.12
C LEU A 87 -8.84 -14.00 -1.92
N LEU A 88 -8.72 -12.71 -1.59
CA LEU A 88 -9.47 -12.10 -0.49
C LEU A 88 -10.99 -12.18 -0.76
N LEU A 89 -11.41 -11.89 -2.00
CA LEU A 89 -12.81 -11.97 -2.41
C LEU A 89 -13.33 -13.42 -2.42
N GLU A 90 -12.54 -14.38 -2.91
CA GLU A 90 -12.88 -15.81 -2.86
C GLU A 90 -13.13 -16.30 -1.42
N LYS A 91 -12.43 -15.71 -0.46
CA LYS A 91 -12.56 -16.00 0.97
C LYS A 91 -13.58 -15.14 1.70
N LYS A 92 -14.41 -14.40 0.95
CA LYS A 92 -15.51 -13.58 1.45
C LYS A 92 -15.07 -12.43 2.37
N VAL A 93 -13.85 -11.92 2.19
CA VAL A 93 -13.45 -10.64 2.79
C VAL A 93 -14.34 -9.54 2.22
N ASP A 94 -14.74 -8.58 3.06
CA ASP A 94 -15.61 -7.47 2.65
C ASP A 94 -15.03 -6.73 1.45
N HIS A 95 -15.90 -6.44 0.47
CA HIS A 95 -15.48 -5.85 -0.80
C HIS A 95 -14.83 -4.47 -0.62
N LYS A 96 -15.34 -3.65 0.30
CA LYS A 96 -14.78 -2.31 0.54
C LYS A 96 -13.41 -2.39 1.20
N LEU A 97 -13.21 -3.38 2.10
CA LEU A 97 -11.91 -3.64 2.68
C LEU A 97 -10.90 -4.08 1.62
N VAL A 98 -11.29 -4.95 0.68
CA VAL A 98 -10.44 -5.34 -0.45
C VAL A 98 -10.11 -4.13 -1.33
N GLU A 99 -11.08 -3.29 -1.66
CA GLU A 99 -10.83 -2.06 -2.44
C GLU A 99 -9.89 -1.09 -1.72
N PHE A 100 -10.01 -0.97 -0.40
CA PHE A 100 -9.11 -0.16 0.42
C PHE A 100 -7.68 -0.72 0.38
N ILE A 101 -7.52 -2.03 0.57
CA ILE A 101 -6.22 -2.72 0.49
C ILE A 101 -5.58 -2.51 -0.89
N VAL A 102 -6.33 -2.70 -1.97
CA VAL A 102 -5.82 -2.50 -3.34
C VAL A 102 -5.39 -1.06 -3.57
N GLU A 103 -6.16 -0.08 -3.10
CA GLU A 103 -5.77 1.33 -3.20
C GLU A 103 -4.47 1.58 -2.45
N MET A 104 -4.36 1.09 -1.21
CA MET A 104 -3.13 1.22 -0.40
C MET A 104 -1.90 0.67 -1.13
N LEU A 105 -2.02 -0.51 -1.77
CA LEU A 105 -0.94 -1.10 -2.56
C LEU A 105 -0.62 -0.26 -3.81
N HIS A 106 -1.62 0.21 -4.54
CA HIS A 106 -1.38 0.98 -5.77
C HIS A 106 -0.67 2.31 -5.51
N GLN A 107 -1.00 2.97 -4.39
CA GLN A 107 -0.42 4.26 -4.06
C GLN A 107 1.06 4.18 -3.68
N THR A 108 1.55 3.03 -3.21
CA THR A 108 2.97 2.83 -2.93
C THR A 108 3.82 2.56 -4.17
N ASN A 109 3.22 2.11 -5.27
CA ASN A 109 3.93 1.93 -6.54
C ASN A 109 4.01 3.23 -7.38
N ASN A 110 3.06 4.16 -7.19
CA ASN A 110 2.96 5.38 -8.01
C ASN A 110 3.80 6.58 -7.50
N GLN A 111 4.64 6.42 -6.48
CA GLN A 111 5.38 7.54 -5.88
C GLN A 111 6.63 8.01 -6.65
N THR A 112 6.85 7.53 -7.86
CA THR A 112 8.01 7.89 -8.67
C THR A 112 7.55 8.55 -9.97
N GLN A 113 7.92 9.83 -10.14
CA GLN A 113 7.94 10.65 -11.38
C GLN A 113 7.11 11.95 -11.36
N VAL A 114 7.19 12.76 -10.30
CA VAL A 114 6.81 14.19 -10.39
C VAL A 114 8.09 15.03 -10.23
N PRO A 115 8.52 15.80 -11.26
CA PRO A 115 9.76 16.56 -11.21
C PRO A 115 9.65 17.86 -10.38
N ASP A 116 8.43 18.32 -10.11
CA ASP A 116 8.15 19.52 -9.33
C ASP A 116 7.75 19.16 -7.88
N GLU A 117 8.42 19.78 -6.91
CA GLU A 117 8.25 19.48 -5.48
C GLU A 117 6.87 19.91 -4.96
N ASP A 118 6.32 21.03 -5.45
CA ASP A 118 4.99 21.50 -5.05
C ASP A 118 3.90 20.59 -5.62
N GLU A 119 4.01 20.18 -6.88
CA GLU A 119 3.11 19.18 -7.48
C GLU A 119 3.21 17.83 -6.77
N GLN A 120 4.42 17.41 -6.36
CA GLN A 120 4.62 16.18 -5.60
C GLN A 120 3.90 16.25 -4.24
N LEU A 121 4.02 17.35 -3.51
CA LEU A 121 3.38 17.54 -2.21
C LEU A 121 1.85 17.61 -2.33
N GLN A 122 1.33 18.26 -3.36
CA GLN A 122 -0.11 18.27 -3.64
C GLN A 122 -0.61 16.87 -3.98
N ASN A 123 0.15 16.11 -4.78
CA ASN A 123 -0.18 14.73 -5.11
C ASN A 123 -0.18 13.84 -3.87
N GLU A 124 0.80 13.98 -2.96
CA GLU A 124 0.82 13.26 -1.67
C GLU A 124 -0.44 13.54 -0.84
N LEU A 125 -0.85 14.80 -0.71
CA LEU A 125 -2.08 15.18 0.01
C LEU A 125 -3.36 14.66 -0.69
N LEU A 126 -3.40 14.66 -2.03
CA LEU A 126 -4.50 14.10 -2.81
C LEU A 126 -4.63 12.59 -2.59
N VAL A 127 -3.51 11.88 -2.56
CA VAL A 127 -3.45 10.45 -2.29
C VAL A 127 -3.95 10.14 -0.88
N ILE A 128 -3.47 10.89 0.12
CA ILE A 128 -3.97 10.80 1.51
C ILE A 128 -5.50 10.97 1.54
N SER A 129 -6.03 11.94 0.80
CA SER A 129 -7.47 12.21 0.70
C SER A 129 -8.25 11.01 0.17
N LYS A 130 -7.79 10.40 -0.93
CA LYS A 130 -8.42 9.23 -1.55
C LYS A 130 -8.44 8.03 -0.61
N ILE A 131 -7.33 7.77 0.07
CA ILE A 131 -7.22 6.69 1.03
C ILE A 131 -8.19 6.92 2.20
N LEU A 132 -8.25 8.14 2.74
CA LEU A 132 -9.16 8.51 3.82
C LEU A 132 -10.63 8.35 3.43
N GLN A 133 -11.00 8.72 2.21
CA GLN A 133 -12.37 8.53 1.72
C GLN A 133 -12.78 7.06 1.69
N LYS A 134 -11.88 6.17 1.24
CA LYS A 134 -12.12 4.72 1.25
C LYS A 134 -12.15 4.16 2.67
N TYR A 135 -11.25 4.60 3.55
CA TYR A 135 -11.22 4.18 4.95
C TYR A 135 -12.50 4.60 5.70
N ASP A 136 -12.97 5.83 5.51
CA ASP A 136 -14.16 6.34 6.20
C ASP A 136 -15.44 5.59 5.78
N ALA A 137 -15.46 5.01 4.57
CA ALA A 137 -16.56 4.20 4.05
C ALA A 137 -16.61 2.76 4.59
N LEU A 138 -15.57 2.32 5.31
CA LEU A 138 -15.50 1.03 5.99
C LEU A 138 -16.37 1.01 7.26
N GLY A 139 -16.90 -0.16 7.61
CA GLY A 139 -17.51 -0.41 8.91
C GLY A 139 -16.47 -0.50 10.03
N ASP A 140 -16.91 -0.49 11.28
CA ASP A 140 -16.01 -0.45 12.44
C ASP A 140 -15.13 -1.69 12.55
N ASP A 141 -15.62 -2.85 12.14
CA ASP A 141 -14.84 -4.09 12.16
C ASP A 141 -13.83 -4.13 11.00
N GLU A 142 -14.21 -3.66 9.81
CA GLU A 142 -13.28 -3.50 8.68
C GLU A 142 -12.20 -2.47 8.97
N LYS A 143 -12.51 -1.38 9.69
CA LYS A 143 -11.50 -0.39 10.14
C LYS A 143 -10.46 -1.01 11.07
N LYS A 144 -10.89 -1.82 12.05
CA LYS A 144 -9.96 -2.55 12.93
C LYS A 144 -9.05 -3.48 12.14
N LEU A 145 -9.58 -4.18 11.14
CA LEU A 145 -8.78 -5.04 10.26
C LEU A 145 -7.82 -4.22 9.40
N ALA A 146 -8.29 -3.12 8.81
CA ALA A 146 -7.45 -2.20 8.05
C ALA A 146 -6.29 -1.64 8.89
N ASP A 147 -6.55 -1.29 10.15
CA ASP A 147 -5.54 -0.81 11.09
C ASP A 147 -4.51 -1.90 11.46
N GLN A 148 -4.91 -3.17 11.50
CA GLN A 148 -4.00 -4.30 11.71
C GLN A 148 -3.12 -4.59 10.49
N ILE A 149 -3.67 -4.43 9.28
CA ILE A 149 -2.96 -4.64 8.01
C ILE A 149 -1.99 -3.48 7.71
N PHE A 150 -2.38 -2.25 8.09
CA PHE A 150 -1.62 -1.03 7.84
C PHE A 150 -1.43 -0.21 9.13
N PRO A 151 -0.69 -0.73 10.12
CA PRO A 151 -0.54 -0.09 11.43
C PRO A 151 0.15 1.27 11.35
N ASP A 152 1.11 1.43 10.43
CA ASP A 152 1.80 2.71 10.21
C ASP A 152 0.82 3.80 9.71
N TYR A 153 -0.11 3.42 8.84
CA TYR A 153 -1.15 4.31 8.33
C TYR A 153 -2.12 4.70 9.44
N ALA A 154 -2.62 3.72 10.21
CA ALA A 154 -3.51 3.98 11.33
C ALA A 154 -2.85 4.95 12.33
N ASN A 155 -1.60 4.68 12.71
CA ASN A 155 -0.83 5.55 13.60
C ASN A 155 -0.69 6.98 13.04
N ALA A 156 -0.38 7.13 11.75
CA ALA A 156 -0.29 8.46 11.12
C ALA A 156 -1.62 9.21 11.15
N MET A 157 -2.75 8.54 10.86
CA MET A 157 -4.06 9.18 10.78
C MET A 157 -4.66 9.52 12.15
N PHE A 158 -4.38 8.71 13.18
CA PHE A 158 -4.82 8.99 14.55
C PHE A 158 -4.00 10.07 15.23
N HIS A 159 -2.69 10.10 15.00
CA HIS A 159 -1.78 10.99 15.73
C HIS A 159 -1.46 12.29 14.99
N VAL A 160 -1.88 12.45 13.74
CA VAL A 160 -1.74 13.69 12.98
C VAL A 160 -3.09 14.15 12.39
N PRO A 161 -4.02 14.67 13.23
CA PRO A 161 -5.32 15.15 12.78
C PRO A 161 -5.24 16.21 11.67
N GLN A 162 -4.15 16.96 11.61
CA GLN A 162 -3.90 17.97 10.59
C GLN A 162 -3.78 17.36 9.19
N LEU A 163 -3.28 16.13 9.03
CA LEU A 163 -3.20 15.47 7.72
C LEU A 163 -4.59 15.19 7.14
N ARG A 164 -5.55 14.82 7.99
CA ARG A 164 -6.95 14.61 7.61
C ARG A 164 -7.63 15.93 7.23
N GLU A 165 -7.22 17.05 7.81
CA GLU A 165 -7.71 18.38 7.42
C GLU A 165 -7.07 18.84 6.11
N TRP A 166 -5.74 18.81 6.02
CA TRP A 166 -4.98 19.33 4.88
C TRP A 166 -5.25 18.57 3.57
N SER A 167 -5.51 17.26 3.65
CA SER A 167 -5.87 16.44 2.49
C SER A 167 -7.23 16.77 1.87
N LYS A 168 -8.10 17.54 2.56
CA LYS A 168 -9.38 17.99 1.98
C LYS A 168 -9.21 19.14 0.98
N THR A 169 -8.17 19.96 1.17
CA THR A 169 -7.83 21.07 0.25
C THR A 169 -6.31 21.12 0.05
N PRO A 170 -5.75 20.15 -0.71
CA PRO A 170 -4.31 20.03 -0.94
C PRO A 170 -3.63 21.32 -1.39
N GLU A 171 -4.28 22.06 -2.30
CA GLU A 171 -3.80 23.30 -2.90
C GLU A 171 -3.62 24.45 -1.90
N LYS A 172 -4.32 24.40 -0.75
CA LYS A 172 -4.24 25.41 0.31
C LYS A 172 -3.22 25.08 1.39
N HIS A 173 -2.79 23.82 1.46
CA HIS A 173 -2.00 23.31 2.58
C HIS A 173 -0.64 22.72 2.18
N THR A 174 -0.25 22.81 0.90
CA THR A 174 1.07 22.39 0.40
C THR A 174 2.22 22.91 1.27
N ILE A 175 2.24 24.22 1.57
CA ILE A 175 3.32 24.85 2.37
C ILE A 175 3.29 24.38 3.83
N ALA A 176 2.11 24.18 4.41
CA ALA A 176 1.98 23.70 5.79
C ALA A 176 2.46 22.25 5.91
N TYR A 177 2.08 21.42 4.94
CA TYR A 177 2.51 20.04 4.82
C TYR A 177 4.02 19.92 4.56
N PHE A 178 4.59 20.77 3.70
CA PHE A 178 6.03 20.86 3.48
C PHE A 178 6.81 21.13 4.77
N ARG A 179 6.41 22.16 5.53
CA ARG A 179 7.05 22.51 6.81
C ARG A 179 6.94 21.39 7.82
N PHE A 180 5.78 20.75 7.89
CA PHE A 180 5.55 19.58 8.73
C PHE A 180 6.51 18.44 8.35
N LYS A 181 6.62 18.09 7.06
CA LYS A 181 7.53 17.06 6.54
C LYS A 181 8.99 17.35 6.90
N HIS A 182 9.43 18.60 6.77
CA HIS A 182 10.80 19.01 7.11
C HIS A 182 11.10 19.00 8.62
N GLN A 183 10.15 19.40 9.46
CA GLN A 183 10.29 19.30 10.93
C GLN A 183 10.44 17.85 11.40
N LEU A 184 9.94 16.90 10.63
CA LEU A 184 10.06 15.48 10.92
C LEU A 184 11.39 14.89 10.44
N GLN A 185 12.07 15.51 9.48
CA GLN A 185 13.39 15.08 9.01
C GLN A 185 14.52 15.68 9.86
N GLY A 186 14.32 16.89 10.38
CA GLY A 186 15.24 17.63 11.26
C GLY A 186 15.35 17.08 12.68
#